data_AF-A0A260Z5D1-F1
#
_entry.id   AF-A0A260Z5D1-F1
#
_cell.length_a   1.000
_cell.length_b   1.000
_cell.length_c   1.000
_cell.angle_alpha   90.00
_cell.angle_beta   90.00
_cell.angle_gamma   90.00
#
_symmetry.space_group_name_H-M   'P 1'
#
loop_
_entity.id
_entity.type
_entity.pdbx_description
1 polymer ?
#
loop_
_entity_poly.entity_id
_entity_poly.type
_entity_poly.pdbx_seq_one_letter_code
_entity_poly.pdbx_strand_id
1 'polypeptide(L)'
;MSTAPLTVYSDDGKEFYNANVKRLFDKLHIKLASPKSEIKCAVIERANRTLKTRLAKYMTEKYNHRYIDVLPKIVKGINNSFNRGIGAIPNQVKQGDFPIPIPGRSSAKIKFSVGDHVRIAAKKAHFDKGYEQGWTTEVYVVKQVLAGHPRADKMYICCRCSISRGDSAEDRDAQW
;
A
#
# COMPACT_ATOMS: atom_id res chain seq x y z
N MET A 1 30.50 6.58 -14.24
CA MET A 1 30.87 5.85 -12.99
C MET A 1 29.57 5.52 -12.26
N SER A 2 29.25 4.24 -12.11
CA SER A 2 28.01 3.82 -11.44
C SER A 2 28.21 3.92 -9.93
N THR A 3 27.57 4.90 -9.29
CA THR A 3 27.61 5.05 -7.83
C THR A 3 26.82 3.92 -7.18
N ALA A 4 27.41 3.24 -6.20
CA ALA A 4 26.71 2.23 -5.42
C ALA A 4 25.64 2.89 -4.52
N PRO A 5 24.47 2.26 -4.33
CA PRO A 5 23.44 2.79 -3.44
C PRO A 5 23.89 2.70 -1.98
N LEU A 6 23.50 3.68 -1.16
CA LEU A 6 23.81 3.66 0.28
C LEU A 6 23.00 2.60 1.04
N THR A 7 21.75 2.36 0.61
CA THR A 7 20.82 1.44 1.27
C THR A 7 19.97 0.73 0.24
N VAL A 8 19.81 -0.57 0.43
CA VAL A 8 18.94 -1.43 -0.38
C VAL A 8 17.82 -1.92 0.52
N TYR A 9 16.59 -1.74 0.04
CA TYR A 9 15.40 -2.29 0.68
C TYR A 9 14.99 -3.57 -0.05
N SER A 10 14.87 -4.68 0.69
CA SER A 10 14.40 -5.96 0.17
C SER A 10 13.34 -6.57 1.08
N ASP A 11 12.76 -7.67 0.65
CA ASP A 11 11.97 -8.54 1.53
C ASP A 11 12.90 -9.41 2.41
N ASP A 12 12.30 -10.27 3.23
CA ASP A 12 13.00 -11.25 4.07
C ASP A 12 13.40 -12.52 3.28
N GLY A 13 13.56 -12.40 1.95
CA GLY A 13 13.97 -13.49 1.08
C GLY A 13 15.36 -14.01 1.45
N LYS A 14 15.51 -15.33 1.58
CA LYS A 14 16.77 -15.98 1.96
C LYS A 14 17.91 -15.71 0.97
N GLU A 15 17.58 -15.40 -0.28
CA GLU A 15 18.53 -15.00 -1.33
C GLU A 15 19.30 -13.72 -0.98
N PHE A 16 18.67 -12.75 -0.32
CA PHE A 16 19.32 -11.50 0.10
C PHE A 16 20.11 -11.65 1.40
N TYR A 17 19.78 -12.64 2.22
CA TYR A 17 20.41 -12.91 3.52
C TYR A 17 21.53 -13.97 3.46
N ASN A 18 22.00 -14.31 2.26
CA ASN A 18 23.10 -15.25 2.09
C ASN A 18 24.46 -14.62 2.47
N ALA A 19 25.39 -15.43 2.97
CA ALA A 19 26.76 -15.02 3.31
C ALA A 19 27.50 -14.35 2.14
N ASN A 20 27.24 -14.81 0.91
CA ASN A 20 27.84 -14.22 -0.30
C ASN A 20 27.35 -12.78 -0.54
N VAL A 21 26.04 -12.53 -0.38
CA VAL A 21 25.43 -11.21 -0.57
C VAL A 21 25.85 -10.27 0.57
N LYS A 22 25.87 -10.77 1.81
CA LYS A 22 26.36 -10.02 2.96
C LYS A 22 27.79 -9.52 2.75
N ARG A 23 28.71 -10.41 2.36
CA ARG A 23 30.10 -10.04 2.04
C ARG A 23 30.21 -9.01 0.92
N LEU A 24 29.36 -9.09 -0.10
CA LEU A 24 29.32 -8.12 -1.19
C LEU A 24 28.87 -6.74 -0.70
N PHE A 25 27.81 -6.69 0.11
CA PHE A 25 27.28 -5.44 0.66
C PHE A 25 28.23 -4.80 1.66
N ASP A 26 28.90 -5.60 2.49
CA ASP A 26 29.95 -5.10 3.40
C ASP A 26 31.11 -4.48 2.62
N LYS A 27 31.56 -5.12 1.53
CA LYS A 27 32.62 -4.60 0.64
C LYS A 27 32.24 -3.30 -0.06
N LEU A 28 30.96 -3.16 -0.44
CA LEU A 28 30.45 -1.98 -1.13
C LEU A 28 29.89 -0.93 -0.15
N HIS A 29 29.99 -1.15 1.16
CA HIS A 29 29.43 -0.31 2.22
C HIS A 29 27.92 -0.03 2.05
N ILE A 30 27.17 -1.03 1.60
CA ILE A 30 25.72 -0.96 1.36
C ILE A 30 24.98 -1.50 2.57
N LYS A 31 23.99 -0.77 3.08
CA LYS A 31 23.11 -1.25 4.16
C LYS A 31 21.92 -2.00 3.56
N LEU A 32 21.71 -3.25 3.96
CA LEU A 32 20.49 -3.98 3.66
C LEU A 32 19.46 -3.74 4.76
N ALA A 33 18.26 -3.32 4.37
CA ALA A 33 17.14 -3.14 5.28
C ALA A 33 15.94 -3.93 4.77
N SER A 34 15.43 -4.87 5.58
CA SER A 34 14.16 -5.53 5.29
C SER A 34 13.07 -4.99 6.20
N PRO A 35 12.12 -4.26 5.62
CA PRO A 35 11.21 -3.50 6.42
C PRO A 35 9.91 -4.36 6.62
N LYS A 36 9.56 -4.66 7.87
CA LYS A 36 8.46 -5.56 8.29
C LYS A 36 6.99 -5.13 8.03
N SER A 37 6.71 -4.14 7.18
CA SER A 37 5.31 -3.70 6.95
C SER A 37 4.88 -3.96 5.51
N GLU A 38 3.59 -4.27 5.33
CA GLU A 38 3.01 -4.67 4.04
C GLU A 38 3.22 -3.62 2.94
N ILE A 39 3.32 -2.33 3.29
CA ILE A 39 3.35 -1.21 2.33
C ILE A 39 4.76 -1.00 1.72
N LYS A 40 5.81 -1.61 2.26
CA LYS A 40 7.19 -1.22 1.92
C LYS A 40 7.66 -1.65 0.54
N CYS A 41 7.12 -2.75 0.01
CA CYS A 41 7.48 -3.25 -1.32
C CYS A 41 6.57 -2.69 -2.44
N ALA A 42 5.58 -1.86 -2.11
CA ALA A 42 4.58 -1.38 -3.06
C ALA A 42 5.18 -0.67 -4.30
N VAL A 43 6.32 0.01 -4.14
CA VAL A 43 7.02 0.68 -5.25
C VAL A 43 7.60 -0.35 -6.22
N ILE A 44 8.28 -1.37 -5.69
CA ILE A 44 8.85 -2.46 -6.49
C ILE A 44 7.75 -3.30 -7.11
N GLU A 45 6.68 -3.59 -6.37
CA GLU A 45 5.51 -4.30 -6.90
C GLU A 45 4.89 -3.57 -8.08
N ARG A 46 4.74 -2.25 -7.99
CA ARG A 46 4.25 -1.42 -9.10
C ARG A 46 5.20 -1.44 -10.30
N ALA A 47 6.51 -1.41 -10.07
CA ALA A 47 7.51 -1.54 -11.13
C ALA A 47 7.41 -2.92 -11.82
N ASN A 48 7.34 -3.99 -11.04
CA ASN A 48 7.19 -5.37 -11.51
C ASN A 48 5.90 -5.56 -12.31
N ARG A 49 4.78 -5.00 -11.84
CA ARG A 49 3.50 -5.02 -12.58
C ARG A 49 3.64 -4.32 -13.93
N THR A 50 4.30 -3.17 -13.98
CA THR A 50 4.54 -2.43 -15.24
C THR A 50 5.37 -3.23 -16.23
N LEU A 51 6.46 -3.84 -15.74
CA LEU A 51 7.34 -4.69 -16.54
C LEU A 51 6.57 -5.90 -17.11
N LYS A 52 5.88 -6.65 -16.25
CA LYS A 52 5.06 -7.81 -16.65
C LYS A 52 3.98 -7.43 -17.65
N THR A 53 3.33 -6.28 -17.48
CA THR A 53 2.30 -5.80 -18.42
C THR A 53 2.87 -5.54 -19.81
N ARG A 54 4.05 -4.90 -19.91
CA ARG A 54 4.69 -4.66 -21.21
C ARG A 54 5.17 -5.95 -21.87
N LEU A 55 5.72 -6.87 -21.08
CA LEU A 55 6.11 -8.20 -21.55
C LEU A 55 4.91 -8.99 -22.07
N ALA A 56 3.79 -9.00 -21.34
CA ALA A 56 2.58 -9.69 -21.74
C ALA A 56 2.06 -9.19 -23.09
N LYS A 57 1.99 -7.87 -23.29
CA LYS A 57 1.60 -7.27 -24.58
C LYS A 57 2.48 -7.74 -25.73
N TYR A 58 3.79 -7.75 -25.53
CA TYR A 58 4.74 -8.22 -26.55
C TYR A 58 4.56 -9.70 -26.87
N MET A 59 4.38 -10.54 -25.85
CA MET A 59 4.18 -11.98 -26.03
C MET A 59 2.88 -12.29 -26.78
N THR A 60 1.81 -11.53 -26.53
CA THR A 60 0.55 -11.65 -27.27
C THR A 60 0.70 -11.24 -28.74
N GLU A 61 1.44 -10.17 -29.04
CA GLU A 61 1.65 -9.71 -30.41
C GLU A 61 2.50 -10.68 -31.25
N LYS A 62 3.56 -11.25 -30.65
CA LYS A 62 4.51 -12.13 -31.35
C LYS A 62 4.12 -13.61 -31.30
N TYR A 63 3.07 -13.98 -30.58
CA TYR A 63 2.68 -15.38 -30.31
C TYR A 63 3.87 -16.24 -29.84
N ASN A 64 4.76 -15.66 -29.02
CA ASN A 64 5.96 -16.31 -28.54
C ASN A 64 6.24 -15.89 -27.09
N HIS A 65 6.60 -16.86 -26.25
CA HIS A 65 6.90 -16.67 -24.84
C HIS A 65 8.38 -16.35 -24.57
N ARG A 66 9.25 -16.37 -25.59
CA ARG A 66 10.66 -15.99 -25.44
C ARG A 66 10.80 -14.47 -25.29
N TYR A 67 11.00 -14.01 -24.07
CA TYR A 67 11.12 -12.59 -23.74
C TYR A 67 12.55 -12.10 -23.46
N ILE A 68 13.53 -13.01 -23.39
CA ILE A 68 14.92 -12.70 -22.99
C ILE A 68 15.54 -11.65 -23.92
N ASP A 69 15.34 -11.79 -25.24
CA ASP A 69 15.97 -10.90 -26.23
C ASP A 69 15.32 -9.50 -26.27
N VAL A 70 14.06 -9.39 -25.83
CA VAL A 70 13.30 -8.13 -25.82
C VAL A 70 13.37 -7.40 -24.48
N LEU A 71 13.73 -8.11 -23.40
CA LEU A 71 13.78 -7.54 -22.05
C LEU A 71 14.61 -6.24 -21.97
N PRO A 72 15.82 -6.15 -22.57
CA PRO A 72 16.59 -4.90 -22.58
C PRO A 72 15.86 -3.75 -23.29
N LYS A 73 15.12 -4.04 -24.38
CA LYS A 73 14.35 -3.05 -25.13
C LYS A 73 13.18 -2.52 -24.30
N ILE A 74 12.48 -3.40 -23.58
CA ILE A 74 11.36 -3.03 -22.71
C ILE A 74 11.85 -2.18 -21.54
N VAL A 75 12.95 -2.56 -20.88
CA VAL A 75 13.54 -1.79 -19.78
C VAL A 75 13.96 -0.39 -20.27
N LYS A 76 14.65 -0.30 -21.41
CA LYS A 76 14.97 0.99 -22.04
C LYS A 76 13.70 1.81 -22.31
N GLY A 77 12.63 1.15 -22.78
CA GLY A 77 11.34 1.80 -22.98
C GLY A 77 10.71 2.32 -21.69
N ILE A 78 10.81 1.59 -20.58
CA ILE A 78 10.26 2.00 -19.27
C ILE A 78 11.02 3.22 -18.76
N ASN A 79 12.36 3.18 -18.81
CA ASN A 79 13.21 4.24 -18.28
C ASN A 79 13.13 5.56 -19.07
N ASN A 80 12.68 5.51 -20.33
CA ASN A 80 12.44 6.68 -21.19
C ASN A 80 10.96 7.09 -21.26
N SER A 81 10.05 6.38 -20.57
CA SER A 81 8.64 6.76 -20.52
C SER A 81 8.36 7.70 -19.35
N PHE A 82 7.43 8.64 -19.53
CA PHE A 82 6.96 9.48 -18.44
C PHE A 82 6.26 8.66 -17.35
N ASN A 83 6.70 8.79 -16.10
CA ASN A 83 6.08 8.13 -14.96
C ASN A 83 5.24 9.11 -14.15
N ARG A 84 3.91 8.95 -14.16
CA ARG A 84 2.97 9.81 -13.43
C ARG A 84 3.19 9.85 -11.92
N GLY A 85 3.71 8.78 -11.32
CA GLY A 85 3.98 8.72 -9.88
C GLY A 85 5.22 9.53 -9.47
N ILE A 86 6.18 9.67 -10.39
CA ILE A 86 7.40 10.48 -10.19
C ILE A 86 7.19 11.90 -10.72
N GLY A 87 6.30 12.07 -11.71
CA GLY A 87 6.10 13.35 -12.42
C GLY A 87 7.18 13.63 -13.47
N ALA A 88 8.06 12.67 -13.77
CA ALA A 88 9.17 12.83 -14.70
C ALA A 88 9.52 11.50 -15.42
N ILE A 89 10.43 11.58 -16.39
CA ILE A 89 11.03 10.42 -17.04
C ILE A 89 12.14 9.87 -16.13
N PRO A 90 12.17 8.57 -15.76
CA PRO A 90 13.13 8.02 -14.80
C PRO A 90 14.60 8.34 -15.12
N ASN A 91 15.01 8.30 -16.39
CA ASN A 91 16.38 8.64 -16.81
C ASN A 91 16.78 10.10 -16.58
N GLN A 92 15.82 11.01 -16.45
CA GLN A 92 16.06 12.44 -16.27
C GLN A 92 16.08 12.85 -14.79
N VAL A 93 15.72 11.94 -13.88
CA VAL A 93 15.58 12.25 -12.46
C VAL A 93 16.95 12.25 -11.79
N LYS A 94 17.28 13.34 -11.10
CA LYS A 94 18.47 13.45 -10.25
C LYS A 94 18.10 13.39 -8.77
N GLN A 95 19.10 13.17 -7.93
CA GLN A 95 18.95 13.14 -6.48
C GLN A 95 18.52 14.54 -5.99
N GLY A 96 17.24 14.70 -5.66
CA GLY A 96 16.64 15.98 -5.24
C GLY A 96 15.37 16.38 -6.02
N ASP A 97 15.14 15.81 -7.21
CA ASP A 97 13.99 16.14 -8.08
C ASP A 97 12.69 15.44 -7.67
N PHE A 98 12.65 14.83 -6.48
CA PHE A 98 11.44 14.25 -5.91
C PHE A 98 10.85 15.22 -4.89
N PRO A 99 10.05 16.22 -5.29
CA PRO A 99 9.09 16.76 -4.36
C PRO A 99 8.18 15.56 -4.05
N ILE A 100 8.37 14.93 -2.88
CA ILE A 100 7.34 14.03 -2.35
C ILE A 100 6.08 14.88 -2.42
N PRO A 101 5.08 14.53 -3.25
CA PRO A 101 3.82 15.24 -3.21
C PRO A 101 3.28 14.83 -1.85
N ILE A 102 3.56 15.63 -0.82
CA ILE A 102 2.81 15.56 0.41
C ILE A 102 1.44 15.98 -0.09
N PRO A 103 0.47 15.05 -0.22
CA PRO A 103 -0.86 15.46 -0.61
C PRO A 103 -1.23 16.58 0.33
N GLY A 104 -1.64 17.72 -0.24
CA GLY A 104 -2.09 18.86 0.55
C GLY A 104 -2.98 18.33 1.66
N ARG A 105 -2.74 18.77 2.89
CA ARG A 105 -3.45 18.33 4.08
C ARG A 105 -4.93 18.70 3.92
N SER A 106 -5.70 17.97 3.13
CA SER A 106 -7.14 18.07 3.15
C SER A 106 -7.53 17.57 4.52
N SER A 107 -7.99 18.48 5.39
CA SER A 107 -8.65 18.11 6.62
C SER A 107 -9.84 17.24 6.21
N ALA A 108 -9.70 15.92 6.32
CA ALA A 108 -10.84 15.05 6.10
C ALA A 108 -11.88 15.48 7.15
N LYS A 109 -13.05 15.93 6.68
CA LYS A 109 -14.13 16.33 7.57
C LYS A 109 -14.45 15.15 8.48
N ILE A 110 -14.34 15.36 9.78
CA ILE A 110 -14.73 14.37 10.78
C ILE A 110 -16.23 14.14 10.58
N LYS A 111 -16.62 12.90 10.33
CA LYS A 111 -18.02 12.53 10.00
C LYS A 111 -18.87 12.19 11.22
N PHE A 112 -18.25 11.90 12.36
CA PHE A 112 -18.92 11.34 13.53
C PHE A 112 -18.75 12.26 14.74
N SER A 113 -19.77 12.30 15.58
CA SER A 113 -19.82 13.04 16.84
C SER A 113 -19.85 12.10 18.03
N VAL A 114 -19.52 12.63 19.21
CA VAL A 114 -19.66 11.91 20.47
C VAL A 114 -21.14 11.56 20.69
N GLY A 115 -21.43 10.29 20.99
CA GLY A 115 -22.80 9.77 21.12
C GLY A 115 -23.33 9.01 19.90
N ASP A 116 -22.64 9.06 18.76
CA ASP A 116 -23.06 8.30 17.57
C ASP A 116 -22.91 6.79 17.80
N HIS A 117 -23.90 6.02 17.31
CA HIS A 117 -23.88 4.57 17.30
C HIS A 117 -23.17 4.08 16.03
N VAL A 118 -22.05 3.38 16.19
CA VAL A 118 -21.20 2.92 15.10
C VAL A 118 -20.88 1.43 15.23
N ARG A 119 -20.65 0.77 14.10
CA ARG A 119 -20.11 -0.60 14.03
C ARG A 119 -18.71 -0.57 13.44
N ILE A 120 -17.85 -1.50 13.85
CA ILE A 120 -16.46 -1.57 13.37
C ILE A 120 -16.44 -2.38 12.07
N ALA A 121 -15.71 -1.91 11.05
CA ALA A 121 -15.55 -2.67 9.82
C ALA A 121 -14.82 -4.00 10.08
N ALA A 122 -15.37 -5.10 9.59
CA ALA A 122 -14.73 -6.41 9.68
C ALA A 122 -13.46 -6.42 8.79
N LYS A 123 -12.37 -6.99 9.28
CA LYS A 123 -11.15 -7.16 8.47
C LYS A 123 -11.47 -8.16 7.35
N LYS A 124 -11.48 -7.68 6.11
CA LYS A 124 -11.69 -8.56 4.96
C LYS A 124 -10.46 -9.44 4.73
N ALA A 125 -10.63 -10.75 4.81
CA ALA A 125 -9.66 -11.71 4.33
C ALA A 125 -9.76 -11.86 2.80
N HIS A 126 -8.69 -12.35 2.16
CA HIS A 126 -8.62 -12.52 0.71
C HIS A 126 -9.70 -13.45 0.12
N PHE A 127 -10.37 -14.26 0.95
CA PHE A 127 -11.38 -15.23 0.55
C PHE A 127 -12.79 -14.93 1.09
N ASP A 128 -13.02 -13.75 1.66
CA ASP A 128 -14.33 -13.42 2.22
C ASP A 128 -15.38 -13.34 1.11
N LYS A 129 -16.47 -14.08 1.33
CA LYS A 129 -17.56 -14.18 0.37
C LYS A 129 -18.39 -12.90 0.43
N GLY A 130 -18.80 -12.39 -0.74
CA GLY A 130 -19.43 -11.07 -0.87
C GLY A 130 -20.79 -10.90 -0.16
N TYR A 131 -21.38 -11.97 0.37
CA TYR A 131 -22.64 -11.93 1.11
C TYR A 131 -22.45 -11.78 2.64
N GLU A 132 -21.22 -11.87 3.14
CA GLU A 132 -20.96 -11.72 4.58
C GLU A 132 -20.95 -10.23 4.98
N GLN A 133 -21.46 -9.95 6.19
CA GLN A 133 -21.59 -8.59 6.69
C GLN A 133 -20.20 -7.96 6.87
N GLY A 134 -19.99 -6.78 6.29
CA GLY A 134 -18.70 -6.08 6.32
C GLY A 134 -18.37 -5.40 7.66
N TRP A 135 -19.11 -5.67 8.73
CA TRP A 135 -19.00 -5.02 10.03
C TRP A 135 -19.28 -5.99 11.18
N THR A 136 -18.79 -5.65 12.36
CA THR A 136 -19.04 -6.40 13.59
C THR A 136 -20.51 -6.37 13.99
N THR A 137 -21.02 -7.45 14.58
CA THR A 137 -22.39 -7.53 15.12
C THR A 137 -22.61 -6.56 16.29
N GLU A 138 -21.55 -6.26 17.03
CA GLU A 138 -21.58 -5.36 18.19
C GLU A 138 -21.73 -3.90 17.76
N VAL A 139 -22.63 -3.17 18.44
CA VAL A 139 -22.83 -1.72 18.30
C VAL A 139 -22.05 -1.02 19.41
N TYR A 140 -21.31 0.02 19.01
CA TYR A 140 -20.52 0.84 19.91
C TYR A 140 -20.98 2.28 19.90
N VAL A 141 -20.72 3.00 20.99
CA VAL A 141 -20.98 4.45 21.06
C VAL A 141 -19.65 5.21 21.06
N VAL A 142 -19.56 6.24 20.24
CA VAL A 142 -18.39 7.11 20.17
C VAL A 142 -18.27 7.90 21.48
N LYS A 143 -17.25 7.60 22.29
CA LYS A 143 -16.98 8.29 23.57
C LYS A 143 -16.11 9.53 23.39
N GLN A 144 -15.17 9.47 22.45
CA GLN A 144 -14.26 10.58 22.18
C GLN A 144 -13.86 10.63 20.71
N VAL A 145 -13.88 11.83 20.16
CA VAL A 145 -13.39 12.15 18.82
C VAL A 145 -12.03 12.80 18.96
N LEU A 146 -10.97 12.09 18.54
CA LEU A 146 -9.62 12.66 18.51
C LEU A 146 -9.43 13.42 17.18
N ALA A 147 -9.12 14.71 17.26
CA ALA A 147 -8.75 15.52 16.11
C ALA A 147 -7.32 15.17 15.64
N GLY A 148 -7.17 14.03 14.96
CA GLY A 148 -5.92 13.55 14.41
C GLY A 148 -5.83 13.74 12.89
N HIS A 149 -4.61 13.85 12.38
CA HIS A 149 -4.35 13.86 10.94
C HIS A 149 -4.83 12.53 10.33
N PRO A 150 -5.73 12.53 9.32
CA PRO A 150 -6.34 11.30 8.83
C PRO A 150 -5.37 10.61 7.86
N ARG A 151 -4.42 9.84 8.38
CA ARG A 151 -3.73 8.81 7.59
C ARG A 151 -3.99 7.46 8.20
N ALA A 152 -5.04 6.81 7.67
CA ALA A 152 -5.49 5.47 7.99
C ALA A 152 -5.90 5.31 9.47
N ASP A 153 -7.09 4.76 9.68
CA ASP A 153 -7.70 4.52 10.99
C ASP A 153 -8.07 5.78 11.75
N LYS A 154 -9.31 6.23 11.52
CA LYS A 154 -9.94 7.23 12.37
C LYS A 154 -10.00 6.66 13.79
N MET A 155 -9.11 7.12 14.66
CA MET A 155 -9.00 6.61 16.02
C MET A 155 -10.13 7.19 16.88
N TYR A 156 -11.25 6.47 16.94
CA TYR A 156 -12.33 6.74 17.88
C TYR A 156 -12.16 5.86 19.10
N ILE A 157 -12.26 6.46 20.29
CA ILE A 157 -12.42 5.67 21.51
C ILE A 157 -13.90 5.34 21.60
N CYS A 158 -14.22 4.07 21.40
CA CYS A 158 -15.57 3.56 21.45
C CYS A 158 -15.74 2.71 22.71
N CYS A 159 -16.81 2.94 23.47
CA CYS A 159 -17.19 2.04 24.56
C CYS A 159 -18.20 1.03 24.04
N ARG A 160 -18.03 -0.24 24.42
CA ARG A 160 -19.00 -1.30 24.13
C ARG A 160 -20.31 -0.93 24.83
N CYS A 161 -21.38 -0.84 24.08
CA CYS A 161 -22.70 -0.64 24.66
C CYS A 161 -23.10 -1.96 25.33
N SER A 162 -22.99 -2.03 26.66
CA SER A 162 -23.64 -3.08 27.43
C SER A 162 -25.13 -2.81 27.38
N ILE A 163 -25.81 -3.39 26.41
CA ILE A 163 -27.27 -3.42 26.38
C ILE A 163 -27.70 -4.26 27.58
N SER A 164 -28.09 -3.61 28.68
CA SER A 164 -28.94 -4.21 29.68
C SER A 164 -30.24 -4.59 28.98
N ARG A 165 -30.58 -5.89 28.97
CA ARG A 165 -31.87 -6.40 28.49
C ARG A 165 -32.98 -5.61 29.19
N GLY A 166 -33.64 -4.71 28.47
CA GLY A 166 -34.62 -3.82 29.09
C GLY A 166 -35.38 -2.92 28.14
N ASP A 167 -34.78 -2.45 27.03
CA ASP A 167 -35.46 -1.48 26.16
C ASP A 167 -35.62 -2.01 24.73
N SER A 168 -36.87 -2.05 24.32
CA SER A 168 -37.42 -2.50 23.05
C SER A 168 -36.69 -1.85 21.87
N ALA A 169 -36.09 -2.69 21.02
CA ALA A 169 -35.70 -2.31 19.68
C ALA A 169 -36.98 -2.17 18.84
N GLU A 170 -37.57 -0.98 18.82
CA GLU A 170 -38.48 -0.60 17.74
C GLU A 170 -37.63 -0.29 16.50
N ASP A 171 -37.89 -1.09 15.48
CA ASP A 171 -37.48 -0.90 14.11
C ASP A 171 -37.59 0.56 13.69
N ARG A 172 -36.46 1.16 13.32
CA ARG A 172 -36.46 2.27 12.37
C ARG A 172 -35.70 1.83 11.14
N ASP A 173 -36.51 1.36 10.21
CA ASP A 173 -36.20 1.12 8.81
C ASP A 173 -35.23 2.17 8.25
N ALA A 174 -34.17 1.64 7.65
CA ALA A 174 -33.30 2.41 6.77
C ALA A 174 -34.11 2.83 5.54
N GLN A 175 -34.28 4.14 5.36
CA GLN A 175 -34.74 4.71 4.10
C GLN A 175 -33.52 5.34 3.39
N TRP A 176 -33.07 4.62 2.35
CA TRP A 176 -32.13 4.92 1.24
C TRP A 176 -30.86 5.73 1.51
#